data_AF-A0A9D4JNY8-F1
#
_entry.id   AF-A0A9D4JNY8-F1
#
_cell.length_a   1.000
_cell.length_b   1.000
_cell.length_c   1.000
_cell.angle_alpha   90.00
_cell.angle_beta   90.00
_cell.angle_gamma   90.00
#
_symmetry.space_group_name_H-M   'P 1'
#
loop_
_entity.id
_entity.type
_entity.pdbx_description
1 polymer ?
#
loop_
_entity_poly.entity_id
_entity_poly.type
_entity_poly.pdbx_seq_one_letter_code
_entity_poly.pdbx_strand_id
1 'polypeptide(L)'
;MMNNWSEAESADCLGWCLTGKAVDLYAVLAERRGMVPYIDLMQRPQERFSAREVHATAQGRFQVAHQETGQSLDDWSDRVLTLATKSVRDLPPHTPLSRQ
;
A
#
# COMPACT_ATOMS: atom_id res chain seq x y z
N MET A 1 -1.41 -4.08 22.27
CA MET A 1 -2.00 -5.34 22.78
C MET A 1 -3.24 -5.66 21.96
N MET A 2 -3.20 -6.71 21.15
CA MET A 2 -4.33 -7.44 20.55
C MET A 2 -3.79 -8.85 20.32
N ASN A 3 -3.85 -9.68 21.37
CA ASN A 3 -4.81 -10.77 21.60
C ASN A 3 -4.33 -12.08 20.94
N ASN A 4 -4.26 -13.14 21.76
CA ASN A 4 -3.85 -14.50 21.41
C ASN A 4 -4.87 -15.18 20.47
N TRP A 5 -5.24 -14.54 19.36
CA TRP A 5 -6.15 -15.10 18.40
C TRP A 5 -5.45 -16.21 17.62
N SER A 6 -6.15 -17.32 17.47
CA SER A 6 -5.76 -18.38 16.56
C SER A 6 -5.82 -17.87 15.11
N GLU A 7 -5.16 -18.61 14.22
CA GLU A 7 -5.13 -18.26 12.80
C GLU A 7 -6.54 -18.26 12.19
N ALA A 8 -7.42 -19.15 12.65
CA ALA A 8 -8.82 -19.22 12.24
C ALA A 8 -9.61 -17.99 12.70
N GLU A 9 -9.48 -17.58 13.96
CA GLU A 9 -10.17 -16.38 14.49
C GLU A 9 -9.69 -15.10 13.79
N SER A 10 -8.41 -15.02 13.46
CA SER A 10 -7.84 -13.88 12.72
C SER A 10 -8.35 -13.84 11.28
N ALA A 11 -8.44 -15.00 10.61
CA ALA A 11 -9.00 -15.11 9.27
C ALA A 11 -10.48 -14.73 9.21
N ASP A 12 -11.28 -15.23 10.16
CA ASP A 12 -12.69 -14.89 10.26
C ASP A 12 -12.87 -13.39 10.50
N CYS A 13 -12.18 -12.82 11.49
CA CYS A 13 -12.25 -11.39 11.78
C CYS A 13 -11.88 -10.54 10.57
N LEU A 14 -10.80 -10.89 9.86
CA LEU A 14 -10.41 -10.20 8.64
C LEU A 14 -11.49 -10.31 7.56
N GLY A 15 -12.08 -11.50 7.37
CA GLY A 15 -13.20 -11.72 6.46
C GLY A 15 -14.40 -10.81 6.74
N TRP A 16 -14.73 -10.58 8.01
CA TRP A 16 -15.78 -9.64 8.42
C TRP A 16 -15.44 -8.17 8.12
N CYS A 17 -14.16 -7.81 8.05
CA CYS A 17 -13.72 -6.45 7.74
C CYS A 17 -13.64 -6.16 6.23
N LEU A 18 -13.66 -7.19 5.38
CA LEU A 18 -13.60 -6.99 3.94
C LEU A 18 -14.90 -6.35 3.43
N THR A 19 -14.78 -5.47 2.44
CA THR A 19 -15.93 -4.86 1.76
C THR A 19 -15.67 -4.73 0.25
N GLY A 20 -16.75 -4.64 -0.53
CA GLY A 20 -16.68 -4.46 -1.99
C GLY A 20 -15.90 -5.58 -2.69
N LYS A 21 -15.02 -5.20 -3.64
CA LYS A 21 -14.24 -6.16 -4.45
C LYS A 21 -13.32 -7.08 -3.63
N ALA A 22 -12.99 -6.71 -2.40
CA ALA A 22 -12.19 -7.55 -1.52
C ALA A 22 -12.99 -8.73 -0.95
N VAL A 23 -14.30 -8.54 -0.69
CA VAL A 23 -15.23 -9.63 -0.34
C VAL A 23 -15.40 -10.59 -1.51
N ASP A 24 -15.55 -10.07 -2.73
CA ASP A 24 -15.68 -10.91 -3.92
C ASP A 24 -14.45 -11.81 -4.12
N LEU A 25 -13.25 -11.25 -3.90
CA LEU A 25 -12.00 -12.01 -3.95
C LEU A 25 -11.97 -13.09 -2.85
N TYR A 26 -12.39 -12.74 -1.63
CA TYR A 26 -12.45 -13.68 -0.52
C TYR A 26 -13.39 -14.85 -0.80
N ALA A 27 -14.60 -14.58 -1.30
CA ALA A 27 -15.58 -15.59 -1.65
C ALA A 27 -15.00 -16.59 -2.67
N VAL A 28 -14.32 -16.12 -3.71
CA VAL A 28 -13.67 -16.99 -4.71
C VAL A 28 -12.54 -17.83 -4.10
N LEU A 29 -11.78 -17.27 -3.15
CA LEU A 29 -10.71 -18.02 -2.47
C LEU A 29 -11.29 -19.09 -1.53
N ALA A 30 -12.37 -18.77 -0.81
CA ALA A 30 -13.07 -19.68 0.08
C ALA A 30 -13.74 -20.83 -0.71
N GLU A 31 -14.42 -20.54 -1.82
CA GLU A 31 -15.05 -21.57 -2.68
C GLU A 31 -14.04 -22.58 -3.24
N ARG A 32 -12.81 -22.13 -3.54
CA ARG A 32 -11.77 -22.99 -4.15
C ARG A 32 -11.00 -23.85 -3.15
N ARG A 33 -10.88 -23.42 -1.89
CA ARG A 33 -9.99 -24.07 -0.90
C ARG A 33 -10.69 -24.50 0.39
N GLY A 34 -11.94 -24.10 0.60
CA GLY A 34 -12.70 -24.34 1.83
C GLY A 34 -12.21 -23.46 2.97
N MET A 35 -10.99 -23.68 3.46
CA MET A 35 -10.34 -22.83 4.46
C MET A 35 -9.29 -21.94 3.79
N VAL A 36 -9.38 -20.63 4.01
CA VAL A 36 -8.36 -19.68 3.53
C VAL A 36 -7.46 -19.30 4.72
N PRO A 37 -6.17 -19.66 4.69
CA PRO A 37 -5.23 -19.25 5.72
C PRO A 37 -5.18 -17.72 5.84
N TYR A 38 -4.99 -17.21 7.05
CA TYR A 38 -4.88 -15.77 7.30
C TYR A 38 -3.79 -15.12 6.44
N ILE A 39 -2.67 -15.82 6.23
CA ILE A 39 -1.58 -15.32 5.40
C ILE A 39 -1.98 -15.14 3.92
N ASP A 40 -2.78 -16.07 3.38
CA ASP A 40 -3.29 -15.99 2.00
C ASP A 40 -4.29 -14.83 1.87
N LEU A 41 -5.08 -14.58 2.92
CA LEU A 41 -6.00 -13.44 2.99
C LEU A 41 -5.30 -12.10 3.07
N MET A 42 -4.07 -12.04 3.55
CA MET A 42 -3.29 -10.82 3.54
C MET A 42 -2.55 -10.64 2.20
N GLN A 43 -1.93 -11.71 1.70
CA GLN A 43 -1.10 -11.64 0.50
C GLN A 43 -1.90 -11.47 -0.78
N ARG A 44 -3.04 -12.15 -0.96
CA ARG A 44 -3.81 -12.09 -2.21
C ARG A 44 -4.46 -10.73 -2.46
N PRO A 45 -5.09 -10.07 -1.47
CA PRO A 45 -5.53 -8.70 -1.62
C PRO A 45 -4.35 -7.75 -1.82
N GLN A 46 -3.21 -7.97 -1.16
CA GLN A 46 -2.01 -7.19 -1.41
C GLN A 46 -1.55 -7.35 -2.87
N GLU A 47 -1.43 -8.55 -3.41
CA GLU A 47 -1.07 -8.77 -4.83
C GLU A 47 -2.07 -8.13 -5.81
N ARG A 48 -3.37 -8.23 -5.52
CA ARG A 48 -4.45 -7.81 -6.43
C ARG A 48 -4.80 -6.32 -6.35
N PHE A 49 -4.76 -5.76 -5.14
CA PHE A 49 -5.21 -4.40 -4.83
C PHE A 49 -4.09 -3.48 -4.36
N SER A 50 -2.91 -3.98 -4.00
CA SER A 50 -1.76 -3.09 -4.03
C SER A 50 -1.61 -2.67 -5.49
N ALA A 51 -1.84 -1.39 -5.74
CA ALA A 51 -1.33 -0.79 -6.93
C ALA A 51 0.19 -1.02 -6.85
N ARG A 52 0.68 -2.04 -7.57
CA ARG A 52 2.06 -2.05 -8.03
C ARG A 52 2.15 -0.86 -8.97
N GLU A 53 2.26 0.32 -8.37
CA GLU A 53 2.46 1.55 -9.10
C GLU A 53 3.72 1.30 -9.91
N VAL A 54 3.55 1.23 -11.23
CA VAL A 54 4.68 1.03 -12.12
C VAL A 54 5.63 2.18 -11.82
N HIS A 55 6.92 1.90 -11.64
CA HIS A 55 7.92 2.92 -11.30
C HIS A 55 7.81 4.16 -12.20
N ALA A 56 7.52 3.95 -13.48
CA ALA A 56 7.26 5.02 -14.45
C ALA A 56 6.06 5.93 -14.07
N THR A 57 4.98 5.37 -13.51
CA THR A 57 3.84 6.13 -12.99
C THR A 57 4.19 6.89 -11.73
N ALA A 58 4.93 6.29 -10.80
CA ALA A 58 5.40 6.96 -9.58
C ALA A 58 6.35 8.13 -9.92
N GLN A 59 7.30 7.90 -10.83
CA GLN A 59 8.22 8.91 -11.33
C GLN A 59 7.50 10.04 -12.08
N GLY A 60 6.51 9.69 -12.92
CA GLY A 60 5.67 10.69 -13.59
C GLY A 60 4.93 11.57 -12.59
N ARG A 61 4.35 10.99 -11.53
CA ARG A 61 3.67 11.75 -10.46
C ARG A 61 4.63 12.65 -9.69
N PHE A 62 5.83 12.16 -9.39
CA PHE A 62 6.86 12.97 -8.73
C PHE A 62 7.31 14.15 -9.60
N GLN A 63 7.53 13.94 -10.90
CA GLN A 63 7.99 14.98 -11.83
C GLN A 63 6.98 16.11 -12.03
N VAL A 64 5.68 15.82 -11.96
CA VAL A 64 4.61 16.82 -12.12
C VAL A 64 4.08 17.36 -10.78
N ALA A 65 4.63 16.87 -9.66
CA ALA A 65 4.18 17.27 -8.34
C ALA A 65 4.53 18.74 -8.10
N HIS A 66 3.53 19.51 -7.68
CA HIS A 66 3.69 20.89 -7.22
C HIS A 66 2.91 21.08 -5.91
N GLN A 67 3.32 22.08 -5.15
CA GLN A 67 2.57 22.49 -3.96
C GLN A 67 1.18 22.97 -4.38
N GLU A 68 0.15 22.41 -3.76
CA GLU A 68 -1.22 22.83 -4.01
C GLU A 68 -1.52 24.17 -3.34
N THR A 69 -2.45 24.93 -3.93
CA THR A 69 -2.89 26.21 -3.37
C THR A 69 -3.53 26.00 -2.00
N GLY A 70 -2.92 26.57 -0.96
CA GLY A 70 -3.37 26.41 0.44
C GLY A 70 -2.76 25.22 1.18
N GLN A 71 -1.92 24.41 0.53
CA GLN A 71 -1.15 23.37 1.20
C GLN A 71 -0.01 23.98 2.03
N SER A 72 0.17 23.53 3.26
CA SER A 72 1.31 23.94 4.08
C SER A 72 2.62 23.42 3.50
N LEU A 73 3.75 24.06 3.83
CA LEU A 73 5.06 23.60 3.38
C LEU A 73 5.42 22.23 3.97
N ASP A 74 5.00 21.96 5.20
CA ASP A 74 5.24 20.67 5.86
C ASP A 74 4.45 19.55 5.17
N ASP A 75 3.15 19.76 4.92
CA ASP A 75 2.30 18.80 4.20
C ASP A 75 2.79 18.57 2.77
N TRP A 76 3.32 19.61 2.13
CA TRP A 76 3.94 19.49 0.82
C TRP A 76 5.23 18.66 0.90
N SER A 77 6.08 18.90 1.91
CA SER A 77 7.33 18.17 2.09
C SER A 77 7.10 16.68 2.34
N ASP A 78 6.12 16.32 3.16
CA ASP A 78 5.75 14.94 3.46
C ASP A 78 5.21 14.22 2.21
N ARG A 79 4.43 14.94 1.39
CA ARG A 79 3.90 14.42 0.13
C ARG A 79 5.00 14.19 -0.90
N VAL A 80 5.92 15.14 -1.05
CA VAL A 80 7.09 15.02 -1.94
C VAL A 80 7.96 13.85 -1.50
N LEU A 81 8.23 13.70 -0.21
CA LEU A 81 9.02 12.60 0.35
C LEU A 81 8.37 11.24 0.06
N THR A 82 7.05 11.15 0.21
CA THR A 82 6.28 9.94 -0.10
C THR A 82 6.35 9.60 -1.59
N LEU A 83 6.24 10.60 -2.47
CA LEU A 83 6.35 10.43 -3.92
C LEU A 83 7.77 10.04 -4.34
N ALA A 84 8.80 10.64 -3.74
CA ALA A 84 10.21 10.30 -3.97
C ALA A 84 10.52 8.84 -3.59
N THR A 85 10.05 8.42 -2.41
CA THR A 85 10.25 7.05 -1.89
C THR A 85 9.60 6.00 -2.78
N LYS A 86 8.45 6.32 -3.41
CA LYS A 86 7.76 5.41 -4.34
C LYS A 86 8.35 5.43 -5.75
N SER A 87 9.00 6.53 -6.14
CA SER A 87 9.53 6.74 -7.49
C SER A 87 11.01 6.41 -7.64
N VAL A 88 11.74 6.17 -6.55
CA VAL A 88 13.16 5.81 -6.62
C VAL A 88 13.43 4.58 -5.76
N ARG A 89 13.57 3.42 -6.41
CA ARG A 89 13.86 2.15 -5.72
C ARG A 89 15.31 2.05 -5.21
N ASP A 90 16.21 2.83 -5.78
CA ASP A 90 17.64 2.89 -5.46
C ASP A 90 18.11 4.35 -5.38
N LEU A 91 17.73 5.05 -4.32
CA LEU A 91 18.32 6.35 -4.03
C LEU A 91 19.73 6.08 -3.49
N PRO A 92 20.82 6.44 -4.20
CA PRO A 92 22.15 6.36 -3.62
C PRO A 92 22.16 7.21 -2.35
N PRO A 93 22.77 6.70 -1.27
CA PRO A 93 22.72 7.40 -0.01
C PRO A 93 23.52 8.70 -0.17
N HIS A 94 22.85 9.82 0.09
CA HIS A 94 23.39 11.18 0.22
C HIS A 94 23.98 11.82 -1.05
N THR A 95 23.15 12.53 -1.81
CA THR A 95 23.60 13.73 -2.51
C THR A 95 23.13 14.95 -1.72
N PRO A 96 24.02 15.65 -0.97
CA PRO A 96 23.66 16.95 -0.42
C PRO A 96 23.30 17.89 -1.56
N LEU A 97 22.14 18.52 -1.48
CA LEU A 97 21.73 19.60 -2.38
C LEU A 97 22.74 20.74 -2.25
N SER A 98 23.75 20.75 -3.13
CA SER A 98 24.61 21.91 -3.29
C SER A 98 23.75 23.04 -3.86
N ARG A 99 23.38 23.98 -2.99
CA ARG A 99 22.87 25.29 -3.40
C ARG A 99 23.94 25.98 -4.24
N GLN A 100 23.60 26.31 -5.48
CA GLN A 100 24.19 27.46 -6.19
C GLN A 100 23.17 28.58 -6.19
#